data_AF-A0A6B0ZGT5-F1
#
_entry.id   AF-A0A6B0ZGT5-F1
#
_cell.length_a   1.000
_cell.length_b   1.000
_cell.length_c   1.000
_cell.angle_alpha   90.00
_cell.angle_beta   90.00
_cell.angle_gamma   90.00
#
_symmetry.space_group_name_H-M   'P 1'
#
loop_
_entity.id
_entity.type
_entity.pdbx_description
1 polymer ?
#
loop_
_entity_poly.entity_id
_entity_poly.type
_entity_poly.pdbx_seq_one_letter_code
_entity_poly.pdbx_strand_id
1 'polypeptide(L)'
;MGTAIVRCQILDLCSLMDNSLIFLIHHSNDDGVIDDILLQTMCALDDIAPCTLTVDETRVFEKIVQRIPSEILSENSVSSEREIERRGRDQMESVGVDAEEEVDAEELEIEDEEMRVVNNMYKILKNNEILGQILRTKFGSLKRKKLLEVVETVADSGLRIVRLMLGSQREINDYAAYIRERHPELETEEIKHFLTTISFLLTMWNVEKIVCALNKPEIFPIVENVVRKRNTPAYDLIDYFLRLETTHDLGERERDQLKSLLRKHQYSFFRKVISIRTQGYLNTHRVVEPIEQSICSLLNIRYRPRLKRLA
;
A
#
# COMPACT_ATOMS: atom_id res chain seq x y z
N MET A 1 10.11 -22.24 -5.96
CA MET A 1 10.08 -21.09 -6.89
C MET A 1 8.91 -20.11 -6.63
N GLY A 2 7.74 -20.56 -6.17
CA GLY A 2 6.57 -19.67 -5.92
C GLY A 2 6.61 -18.77 -4.67
N THR A 3 7.48 -19.01 -3.70
CA THR A 3 7.59 -18.19 -2.47
C THR A 3 8.50 -16.97 -2.60
N ALA A 4 9.41 -16.96 -3.59
CA ALA A 4 10.32 -15.83 -3.80
C ALA A 4 9.65 -14.67 -4.57
N ILE A 5 8.73 -14.98 -5.48
CA ILE A 5 8.08 -14.00 -6.37
C ILE A 5 7.08 -13.13 -5.59
N VAL A 6 6.26 -13.73 -4.72
CA VAL A 6 5.28 -12.98 -3.88
C VAL A 6 5.98 -12.12 -2.82
N ARG A 7 7.23 -12.44 -2.47
CA ARG A 7 7.95 -11.84 -1.34
C ARG A 7 8.70 -10.54 -1.71
N CYS A 8 9.07 -10.37 -2.97
CA CYS A 8 9.72 -9.15 -3.47
C CYS A 8 8.74 -8.09 -4.00
N GLN A 9 7.50 -8.45 -4.36
CA GLN A 9 6.62 -7.53 -5.10
C GLN A 9 5.75 -6.61 -4.23
N ILE A 10 5.62 -6.89 -2.92
CA ILE A 10 4.67 -6.17 -2.05
C ILE A 10 5.36 -5.08 -1.20
N LEU A 11 6.68 -5.12 -0.99
CA LEU A 11 7.38 -4.25 -0.03
C LEU A 11 8.27 -3.15 -0.64
N ASP A 12 8.52 -3.13 -1.96
CA ASP A 12 9.70 -2.41 -2.49
C ASP A 12 9.41 -1.07 -3.22
N LEU A 13 8.21 -0.49 -3.16
CA LEU A 13 7.81 0.57 -4.12
C LEU A 13 7.67 2.02 -3.58
N CYS A 14 8.51 2.48 -2.64
CA CYS A 14 8.27 3.75 -1.91
C CYS A 14 9.34 4.88 -1.98
N SER A 15 9.99 5.13 -3.11
CA SER A 15 10.78 6.38 -3.25
C SER A 15 10.77 6.97 -4.65
N LEU A 16 10.02 8.06 -4.89
CA LEU A 16 10.20 8.91 -6.07
C LEU A 16 9.88 10.41 -5.81
N MET A 17 10.90 11.24 -5.53
CA MET A 17 11.19 12.52 -6.23
C MET A 17 11.85 13.65 -5.41
N ASP A 18 12.72 14.35 -6.16
CA ASP A 18 13.33 15.69 -6.13
C ASP A 18 13.38 16.60 -4.89
N ASN A 19 14.63 16.95 -4.54
CA ASN A 19 15.01 18.02 -3.63
C ASN A 19 14.51 19.42 -4.05
N SER A 20 14.19 19.61 -5.33
CA SER A 20 13.71 20.86 -5.92
C SER A 20 12.32 21.26 -5.41
N LEU A 21 11.41 20.30 -5.31
CA LEU A 21 10.05 20.54 -4.80
C LEU A 21 10.05 20.74 -3.28
N ILE A 22 10.94 20.05 -2.56
CA ILE A 22 11.19 20.26 -1.13
C ILE A 22 11.67 21.70 -0.90
N PHE A 23 12.57 22.21 -1.74
CA PHE A 23 13.04 23.59 -1.66
C PHE A 23 11.92 24.61 -1.92
N LEU A 24 11.08 24.36 -2.93
CA LEU A 24 9.94 25.21 -3.29
C LEU A 24 8.88 25.24 -2.18
N ILE A 25 8.50 24.08 -1.64
CA ILE A 25 7.53 23.97 -0.55
C ILE A 25 8.08 24.61 0.74
N HIS A 26 9.36 24.42 1.06
CA HIS A 26 9.97 25.01 2.25
C HIS A 26 10.02 26.54 2.18
N HIS A 27 10.21 27.11 0.98
CA HIS A 27 10.28 28.57 0.79
C HIS A 27 8.93 29.21 0.44
N SER A 28 7.96 28.46 -0.06
CA SER A 28 6.59 28.92 -0.21
C SER A 28 5.90 28.86 1.16
N ASN A 29 5.90 29.97 1.88
CA ASN A 29 5.05 30.20 3.06
C ASN A 29 3.55 30.33 2.69
N ASP A 30 3.16 29.89 1.50
CA ASP A 30 1.82 30.03 0.99
C ASP A 30 1.04 28.72 1.21
N ASP A 31 0.11 28.75 2.17
CA ASP A 31 -0.88 27.69 2.38
C ASP A 31 -1.70 27.46 1.09
N GLY A 32 -1.79 28.44 0.18
CA GLY A 32 -2.51 28.36 -1.10
C GLY A 32 -2.02 27.24 -2.01
N VAL A 33 -0.71 26.99 -2.07
CA VAL A 33 -0.18 25.88 -2.89
C VAL A 33 -0.62 24.51 -2.34
N ILE A 34 -0.69 24.37 -1.01
CA ILE A 34 -1.17 23.13 -0.38
C ILE A 34 -2.66 22.95 -0.70
N ASP A 35 -3.43 24.04 -0.66
CA ASP A 35 -4.86 24.04 -0.97
C ASP A 35 -5.14 23.66 -2.42
N ASP A 36 -4.33 24.16 -3.37
CA ASP A 36 -4.44 23.80 -4.78
C ASP A 36 -4.14 22.31 -5.01
N ILE A 37 -3.08 21.78 -4.40
CA ILE A 37 -2.76 20.34 -4.50
C ILE A 37 -3.88 19.49 -3.89
N LEU A 38 -4.41 19.90 -2.73
CA LEU A 38 -5.54 19.21 -2.10
C LEU A 38 -6.77 19.22 -3.00
N LEU A 39 -7.14 20.39 -3.55
CA LEU A 39 -8.29 20.54 -4.43
C LEU A 39 -8.15 19.67 -5.67
N GLN A 40 -7.00 19.73 -6.36
CA GLN A 40 -6.72 18.90 -7.54
C GLN A 40 -6.83 17.40 -7.22
N THR A 41 -6.31 16.98 -6.07
CA THR A 41 -6.36 15.58 -5.63
C THR A 41 -7.77 15.13 -5.28
N MET A 42 -8.56 16.00 -4.63
CA MET A 42 -9.93 15.73 -4.26
C MET A 42 -10.85 15.63 -5.47
N CYS A 43 -10.63 16.46 -6.49
CA CYS A 43 -11.36 16.45 -7.77
C CYS A 43 -10.94 15.29 -8.69
N ALA A 44 -9.72 14.77 -8.55
CA ALA A 44 -9.32 13.59 -9.30
C ALA A 44 -10.12 12.36 -8.85
N LEU A 45 -10.86 11.77 -9.79
CA LEU A 45 -11.75 10.62 -9.57
C LEU A 45 -12.81 10.89 -8.49
N ASP A 46 -13.35 12.10 -8.40
CA ASP A 46 -14.32 12.50 -7.37
C ASP A 46 -15.69 11.82 -7.51
N ASP A 47 -15.98 11.28 -8.70
CA ASP A 47 -17.10 10.41 -9.02
C ASP A 47 -16.93 8.98 -8.46
N ILE A 48 -15.70 8.60 -8.09
CA ILE A 48 -15.37 7.29 -7.53
C ILE A 48 -15.34 7.37 -6.00
N ALA A 49 -16.11 6.49 -5.35
CA ALA A 49 -16.05 6.35 -3.90
C ALA A 49 -14.77 5.60 -3.46
N PRO A 50 -14.12 6.01 -2.35
CA PRO A 50 -13.00 5.29 -1.78
C PRO A 50 -13.34 3.81 -1.49
N CYS A 51 -12.43 2.90 -1.85
CA CYS A 51 -12.58 1.49 -1.55
C CYS A 51 -12.62 1.20 -0.04
N THR A 52 -13.50 0.29 0.38
CA THR A 52 -13.64 -0.09 1.79
C THR A 52 -12.92 -1.40 2.12
N LEU A 53 -12.53 -2.17 1.10
CA LEU A 53 -11.90 -3.50 1.19
C LEU A 53 -12.72 -4.52 1.99
N THR A 54 -14.05 -4.37 2.01
CA THR A 54 -14.98 -5.32 2.62
C THR A 54 -14.98 -6.69 1.91
N VAL A 55 -15.63 -7.68 2.53
CA VAL A 55 -15.73 -9.04 1.98
C VAL A 55 -16.34 -9.06 0.57
N ASP A 56 -17.34 -8.21 0.31
CA ASP A 56 -18.01 -8.16 -0.99
C ASP A 56 -17.10 -7.59 -2.06
N GLU A 57 -16.36 -6.54 -1.72
CA GLU A 57 -15.41 -5.90 -2.63
C GLU A 57 -14.20 -6.78 -2.94
N THR A 58 -13.76 -7.59 -1.99
CA THR A 58 -12.51 -8.38 -2.10
C THR A 58 -12.73 -9.83 -2.51
N ARG A 59 -13.98 -10.22 -2.80
CA ARG A 59 -14.35 -11.59 -3.19
C ARG A 59 -13.57 -12.10 -4.40
N VAL A 60 -13.21 -11.21 -5.32
CA VAL A 60 -12.44 -11.54 -6.52
C VAL A 60 -11.07 -12.16 -6.18
N PHE A 61 -10.51 -11.83 -5.02
CA PHE A 61 -9.21 -12.34 -4.58
C PHE A 61 -9.26 -13.68 -3.85
N GLU A 62 -10.45 -14.25 -3.57
CA GLU A 62 -10.60 -15.46 -2.74
C GLU A 62 -9.72 -16.62 -3.24
N LYS A 63 -9.71 -16.87 -4.56
CA LYS A 63 -8.88 -17.93 -5.15
C LYS A 63 -7.39 -17.66 -5.01
N ILE A 64 -6.97 -16.39 -5.10
CA ILE A 64 -5.57 -16.01 -5.01
C ILE A 64 -5.07 -16.12 -3.59
N VAL A 65 -5.81 -15.58 -2.61
CA VAL A 65 -5.37 -15.59 -1.22
C VAL A 65 -5.25 -17.00 -0.66
N GLN A 66 -6.04 -17.96 -1.16
CA GLN A 66 -5.94 -19.38 -0.84
C GLN A 66 -4.69 -20.05 -1.45
N ARG A 67 -4.19 -19.56 -2.59
CA ARG A 67 -2.96 -20.06 -3.23
C ARG A 67 -1.69 -19.52 -2.58
N ILE A 68 -1.75 -18.34 -1.95
CA ILE A 68 -0.61 -17.78 -1.24
C ILE A 68 -0.29 -18.68 -0.04
N PRO A 69 0.96 -19.15 0.14
CA PRO A 69 1.37 -19.93 1.30
C PRO A 69 0.96 -19.27 2.63
N SER A 70 0.62 -20.07 3.64
CA SER A 70 0.34 -19.55 4.98
C SER A 70 1.60 -19.03 5.69
N GLU A 71 2.75 -19.65 5.44
CA GLU A 71 4.05 -19.30 6.02
C GLU A 71 4.99 -18.78 4.94
N ILE A 72 5.47 -17.54 5.12
CA ILE A 72 6.47 -16.86 4.28
C ILE A 72 7.66 -16.34 5.12
N LEU A 73 7.84 -16.89 6.32
CA LEU A 73 8.95 -16.56 7.20
C LEU A 73 10.30 -17.00 6.59
N SER A 74 11.33 -16.18 6.76
CA SER A 74 12.66 -16.46 6.24
C SER A 74 13.46 -17.43 7.08
N GLU A 75 14.20 -18.27 6.37
CA GLU A 75 15.32 -19.00 6.94
C GLU A 75 16.61 -18.17 6.97
N ASN A 76 16.65 -17.02 6.28
CA ASN A 76 17.78 -16.08 6.31
C ASN A 76 17.82 -15.24 7.59
N SER A 77 19.01 -14.76 7.96
CA SER A 77 19.20 -13.81 9.05
C SER A 77 18.44 -12.49 8.80
N VAL A 78 18.06 -11.81 9.89
CA VAL A 78 17.41 -10.48 9.81
C VAL A 78 18.27 -9.48 9.02
N SER A 79 19.59 -9.52 9.23
CA SER A 79 20.51 -8.65 8.49
C SER A 79 20.51 -8.95 7.00
N SER A 80 20.48 -10.23 6.61
CA SER A 80 20.38 -10.62 5.20
C SER A 80 19.04 -10.20 4.58
N GLU A 81 17.94 -10.30 5.33
CA GLU A 81 16.62 -9.87 4.85
C GLU A 81 16.56 -8.35 4.65
N ARG A 82 17.07 -7.58 5.61
CA ARG A 82 17.20 -6.12 5.47
C ARG A 82 18.04 -5.74 4.25
N GLU A 83 19.09 -6.50 3.97
CA GLU A 83 19.97 -6.24 2.83
C GLU A 83 19.32 -6.60 1.48
N ILE A 84 18.43 -7.61 1.46
CA ILE A 84 17.62 -7.92 0.27
C ILE A 84 16.62 -6.79 0.03
N GLU A 85 15.91 -6.36 1.07
CA GLU A 85 14.93 -5.28 1.01
C GLU A 85 15.57 -3.95 0.57
N ARG A 86 16.74 -3.59 1.12
CA ARG A 86 17.49 -2.39 0.69
C ARG A 86 17.90 -2.45 -0.77
N ARG A 87 18.47 -3.57 -1.21
CA ARG A 87 18.84 -3.75 -2.63
C ARG A 87 17.64 -3.68 -3.57
N GLY A 88 16.48 -4.16 -3.13
CA GLY A 88 15.22 -4.00 -3.86
C GLY A 88 14.85 -2.52 -4.04
N ARG A 89 14.92 -1.74 -2.95
CA ARG A 89 14.69 -0.29 -3.00
C ARG A 89 15.67 0.44 -3.92
N ASP A 90 16.97 0.18 -3.79
CA ASP A 90 18.01 0.83 -4.60
C ASP A 90 17.81 0.56 -6.10
N GLN A 91 17.39 -0.66 -6.48
CA GLN A 91 17.10 -1.01 -7.87
C GLN A 91 15.90 -0.22 -8.41
N MET A 92 14.84 -0.03 -7.62
CA MET A 92 13.69 0.75 -8.04
C MET A 92 13.98 2.25 -8.13
N GLU A 93 14.82 2.79 -7.25
CA GLU A 93 15.32 4.16 -7.39
C GLU A 93 16.09 4.35 -8.71
N SER A 94 16.95 3.40 -9.08
CA SER A 94 17.71 3.48 -10.33
C SER A 94 16.81 3.42 -11.59
N VAL A 95 15.72 2.66 -11.55
CA VAL A 95 14.75 2.59 -12.67
C VAL A 95 13.90 3.87 -12.74
N GLY A 96 13.69 4.52 -11.61
CA GLY A 96 12.92 5.76 -11.49
C GLY A 96 13.64 7.03 -11.98
N VAL A 97 14.98 7.07 -11.89
CA VAL A 97 15.80 8.22 -12.32
C VAL A 97 15.91 8.30 -13.84
N ASP A 98 15.91 7.15 -14.54
CA ASP A 98 16.02 7.11 -16.01
C ASP A 98 14.66 7.26 -16.72
N ALA A 99 13.55 7.25 -15.98
CA ALA A 99 12.18 7.43 -16.51
C ALA A 99 11.65 8.86 -16.35
N GLU A 100 12.52 9.83 -16.07
CA GLU A 100 12.23 11.27 -16.13
C GLU A 100 12.39 11.81 -17.56
N GLU A 101 11.90 11.09 -18.57
CA GLU A 101 11.47 11.80 -19.77
C GLU A 101 10.26 12.63 -19.33
N GLU A 102 10.46 13.96 -19.26
CA GLU A 102 9.43 14.97 -19.04
C GLU A 102 8.27 14.69 -20.01
N VAL A 103 7.25 13.95 -19.54
CA VAL A 103 5.95 13.98 -20.18
C VAL A 103 5.40 15.35 -19.82
N ASP A 104 5.57 16.28 -20.74
CA ASP A 104 5.08 17.65 -20.62
C ASP A 104 3.57 17.59 -20.32
N ALA A 105 3.20 17.91 -19.09
CA ALA A 105 1.83 17.78 -18.60
C ALA A 105 0.87 18.77 -19.29
N GLU A 106 1.41 19.71 -20.08
CA GLU A 106 0.66 20.72 -20.83
C GLU A 106 0.18 20.22 -22.22
N GLU A 107 0.56 19.02 -22.68
CA GLU A 107 0.19 18.52 -24.02
C GLU A 107 -0.76 17.31 -24.07
N LEU A 108 -1.39 16.93 -22.95
CA LEU A 108 -2.39 15.85 -22.91
C LEU A 108 -3.82 16.38 -22.65
N GLU A 109 -4.27 17.39 -23.40
CA GLU A 109 -5.71 17.58 -23.65
C GLU A 109 -6.18 16.50 -24.62
N ILE A 110 -6.36 15.26 -24.12
CA ILE A 110 -6.87 14.14 -24.91
C ILE A 110 -8.31 13.86 -24.47
N GLU A 111 -9.24 13.92 -25.42
CA GLU A 111 -10.69 13.71 -25.28
C GLU A 111 -11.10 12.26 -24.97
N ASP A 112 -10.16 11.34 -24.76
CA ASP A 112 -10.44 9.93 -24.49
C ASP A 112 -10.66 9.67 -22.99
N GLU A 113 -11.83 9.17 -22.63
CA GLU A 113 -12.26 8.94 -21.26
C GLU A 113 -11.35 7.94 -20.51
N GLU A 114 -10.81 6.95 -21.21
CA GLU A 114 -9.87 5.97 -20.65
C GLU A 114 -8.52 6.63 -20.28
N MET A 115 -8.01 7.50 -21.15
CA MET A 115 -6.76 8.23 -20.90
C MET A 115 -6.92 9.24 -19.77
N ARG A 116 -8.11 9.82 -19.59
CA ARG A 116 -8.45 10.70 -18.46
C ARG A 116 -8.36 9.96 -17.11
N VAL A 117 -8.84 8.72 -17.02
CA VAL A 117 -8.77 7.92 -15.78
C VAL A 117 -7.31 7.65 -15.39
N VAL A 118 -6.49 7.22 -16.36
CA VAL A 118 -5.06 6.95 -16.14
C VAL A 118 -4.32 8.22 -15.71
N ASN A 119 -4.58 9.35 -16.38
CA ASN A 119 -4.01 10.65 -16.03
C ASN A 119 -4.41 11.08 -14.60
N ASN A 120 -5.68 10.90 -14.23
CA ASN A 120 -6.15 11.21 -12.88
C ASN A 120 -5.51 10.32 -11.81
N MET A 121 -5.31 9.03 -12.08
CA MET A 121 -4.58 8.14 -11.18
C MET A 121 -3.13 8.59 -10.99
N TYR A 122 -2.43 8.93 -12.09
CA TYR A 122 -1.06 9.45 -12.03
C TYR A 122 -0.98 10.74 -11.20
N LYS A 123 -1.90 11.68 -11.43
CA LYS A 123 -2.02 12.92 -10.65
C LYS A 123 -2.23 12.64 -9.17
N ILE A 124 -3.12 11.73 -8.80
CA ILE A 124 -3.33 11.33 -7.40
C ILE A 124 -2.04 10.75 -6.79
N LEU A 125 -1.36 9.85 -7.48
CA LEU A 125 -0.13 9.22 -6.98
C LEU A 125 0.95 10.26 -6.72
N LYS A 126 1.16 11.19 -7.65
CA LYS A 126 2.13 12.29 -7.50
C LYS A 126 1.71 13.25 -6.40
N ASN A 127 0.47 13.71 -6.38
CA ASN A 127 0.01 14.63 -5.35
C ASN A 127 0.07 14.01 -3.94
N ASN A 128 -0.24 12.72 -3.79
CA ASN A 128 -0.12 12.02 -2.51
C ASN A 128 1.33 11.95 -2.02
N GLU A 129 2.29 11.80 -2.94
CA GLU A 129 3.71 11.85 -2.62
C GLU A 129 4.14 13.25 -2.15
N ILE A 130 3.69 14.30 -2.84
CA ILE A 130 3.93 15.70 -2.45
C ILE A 130 3.32 16.01 -1.08
N LEU A 131 2.06 15.62 -0.88
CA LEU A 131 1.35 15.77 0.40
C LEU A 131 2.05 15.02 1.53
N GLY A 132 2.59 13.83 1.26
CA GLY A 132 3.43 13.10 2.21
C GLY A 132 4.70 13.87 2.60
N GLN A 133 5.36 14.53 1.64
CA GLN A 133 6.51 15.39 1.94
C GLN A 133 6.13 16.64 2.73
N ILE A 134 4.99 17.26 2.44
CA ILE A 134 4.44 18.37 3.23
C ILE A 134 4.20 17.93 4.67
N LEU A 135 3.60 16.76 4.87
CA LEU A 135 3.41 16.17 6.19
C LEU A 135 4.75 15.93 6.92
N ARG A 136 5.82 15.54 6.22
CA ARG A 136 7.15 15.34 6.80
C ARG A 136 7.84 16.65 7.17
N THR A 137 7.76 17.66 6.32
CA THR A 137 8.53 18.90 6.44
C THR A 137 7.81 20.00 7.24
N LYS A 138 6.48 20.11 7.11
CA LYS A 138 5.66 21.20 7.66
C LYS A 138 4.73 20.79 8.81
N PHE A 139 4.90 19.59 9.39
CA PHE A 139 4.02 19.12 10.47
C PHE A 139 3.83 20.14 11.62
N GLY A 140 4.92 20.78 12.06
CA GLY A 140 4.88 21.72 13.18
C GLY A 140 4.28 23.09 12.85
N SER A 141 4.22 23.47 11.57
CA SER A 141 3.68 24.76 11.13
C SER A 141 2.22 24.68 10.69
N LEU A 142 1.76 23.51 10.24
CA LEU A 142 0.38 23.33 9.79
C LEU A 142 -0.61 23.20 10.97
N LYS A 143 -1.75 23.88 10.84
CA LYS A 143 -2.86 23.73 11.79
C LYS A 143 -3.41 22.31 11.73
N ARG A 144 -3.85 21.79 12.88
CA ARG A 144 -4.45 20.44 12.99
C ARG A 144 -5.55 20.15 11.97
N LYS A 145 -6.37 21.14 11.63
CA LYS A 145 -7.42 21.02 10.60
C LYS A 145 -6.83 20.68 9.22
N LYS A 146 -5.74 21.37 8.83
CA LYS A 146 -5.06 21.15 7.55
C LYS A 146 -4.38 19.79 7.53
N LEU A 147 -3.73 19.39 8.62
CA LEU A 147 -3.16 18.05 8.73
C LEU A 147 -4.22 16.95 8.58
N LEU A 148 -5.40 17.13 9.19
CA LEU A 148 -6.52 16.20 9.03
C LEU A 148 -6.97 16.11 7.58
N GLU A 149 -7.13 17.25 6.91
CA GLU A 149 -7.52 17.33 5.50
C GLU A 149 -6.51 16.61 4.60
N VAL A 150 -5.21 16.82 4.81
CA VAL A 150 -4.16 16.11 4.06
C VAL A 150 -4.24 14.59 4.28
N VAL A 151 -4.40 14.14 5.52
CA VAL A 151 -4.51 12.71 5.83
C VAL A 151 -5.76 12.09 5.21
N GLU A 152 -6.91 12.76 5.30
CA GLU A 152 -8.16 12.30 4.69
C GLU A 152 -8.02 12.23 3.17
N THR A 153 -7.48 13.27 2.54
CA THR A 153 -7.30 13.33 1.08
C THR A 153 -6.36 12.24 0.58
N VAL A 154 -5.19 12.04 1.20
CA VAL A 154 -4.23 10.99 0.80
C VAL A 154 -4.84 9.59 0.90
N ALA A 155 -5.55 9.31 2.01
CA ALA A 155 -6.17 8.01 2.21
C ALA A 155 -7.36 7.79 1.26
N ASP A 156 -8.29 8.74 1.15
CA ASP A 156 -9.46 8.62 0.29
C ASP A 156 -9.05 8.50 -1.19
N SER A 157 -8.16 9.36 -1.67
CA SER A 157 -7.73 9.37 -3.08
C SER A 157 -6.98 8.09 -3.46
N GLY A 158 -6.08 7.60 -2.62
CA GLY A 158 -5.39 6.32 -2.84
C GLY A 158 -6.37 5.15 -2.86
N LEU A 159 -7.39 5.17 -2.00
CA LEU A 159 -8.43 4.15 -1.97
C LEU A 159 -9.39 4.23 -3.17
N ARG A 160 -9.53 5.37 -3.84
CA ARG A 160 -10.22 5.46 -5.14
C ARG A 160 -9.45 4.74 -6.24
N ILE A 161 -8.12 4.85 -6.26
CA ILE A 161 -7.29 4.05 -7.17
C ILE A 161 -7.48 2.55 -6.86
N VAL A 162 -7.48 2.17 -5.59
CA VAL A 162 -7.75 0.77 -5.19
C VAL A 162 -9.12 0.29 -5.70
N ARG A 163 -10.16 1.13 -5.64
CA ARG A 163 -11.50 0.79 -6.17
C ARG A 163 -11.43 0.44 -7.65
N LEU A 164 -10.72 1.23 -8.45
CA LEU A 164 -10.53 0.99 -9.88
C LEU A 164 -9.72 -0.30 -10.14
N MET A 165 -8.64 -0.50 -9.38
CA MET A 165 -7.75 -1.66 -9.55
C MET A 165 -8.34 -2.99 -9.12
N LEU A 166 -9.27 -2.97 -8.18
CA LEU A 166 -9.91 -4.17 -7.68
C LEU A 166 -10.66 -4.92 -8.80
N GLY A 167 -11.38 -4.15 -9.62
CA GLY A 167 -12.32 -4.68 -10.61
C GLY A 167 -13.39 -5.58 -10.00
N SER A 168 -14.38 -5.90 -10.81
CA SER A 168 -15.42 -6.87 -10.51
C SER A 168 -15.10 -8.19 -11.22
N GLN A 169 -15.70 -9.28 -10.73
CA GLN A 169 -15.59 -10.57 -11.40
C GLN A 169 -16.09 -10.52 -12.86
N ARG A 170 -17.05 -9.62 -13.15
CA ARG A 170 -17.56 -9.37 -14.49
C ARG A 170 -16.48 -8.72 -15.36
N GLU A 171 -15.87 -7.63 -14.91
CA GLU A 171 -14.80 -6.95 -15.65
C GLU A 171 -13.63 -7.89 -15.93
N ILE A 172 -13.22 -8.73 -14.96
CA ILE A 172 -12.19 -9.75 -15.20
C ILE A 172 -12.59 -10.74 -16.30
N ASN A 173 -13.87 -11.15 -16.35
CA ASN A 173 -14.34 -12.04 -17.41
C ASN A 173 -14.36 -11.34 -18.77
N ASP A 174 -14.78 -10.07 -18.81
CA ASP A 174 -14.86 -9.26 -20.03
C ASP A 174 -13.45 -9.01 -20.59
N TYR A 175 -12.48 -8.64 -19.75
CA TYR A 175 -11.07 -8.51 -20.15
C TYR A 175 -10.46 -9.84 -20.59
N ALA A 176 -10.77 -10.94 -19.90
CA ALA A 176 -10.27 -12.25 -20.30
C ALA A 176 -10.82 -12.69 -21.67
N ALA A 177 -12.08 -12.38 -21.98
CA ALA A 177 -12.66 -12.62 -23.29
C ALA A 177 -11.99 -11.75 -24.37
N TYR A 178 -11.78 -10.46 -24.08
CA TYR A 178 -11.09 -9.53 -24.98
C TYR A 178 -9.65 -9.97 -25.32
N ILE A 179 -8.89 -10.42 -24.31
CA ILE A 179 -7.52 -10.93 -24.50
C ILE A 179 -7.54 -12.23 -25.32
N ARG A 180 -8.45 -13.17 -25.00
CA ARG A 180 -8.55 -14.45 -25.73
C ARG A 180 -8.92 -14.26 -27.20
N GLU A 181 -9.71 -13.25 -27.53
CA GLU A 181 -10.03 -12.93 -28.92
C GLU A 181 -8.77 -12.60 -29.73
N ARG A 182 -7.80 -11.91 -29.11
CA ARG A 182 -6.53 -11.49 -29.73
C ARG A 182 -5.42 -12.54 -29.60
N HIS A 183 -5.52 -13.37 -28.57
CA HIS A 183 -4.55 -14.42 -28.22
C HIS A 183 -5.28 -15.75 -27.96
N PRO A 184 -5.82 -16.41 -29.01
CA PRO A 184 -6.61 -17.63 -28.86
C PRO A 184 -5.83 -18.82 -28.26
N GLU A 185 -4.50 -18.78 -28.33
CA GLU A 185 -3.57 -19.75 -27.75
C GLU A 185 -3.54 -19.73 -26.23
N LEU A 186 -3.99 -18.64 -25.59
CA LEU A 186 -3.98 -18.49 -24.14
C LEU A 186 -5.25 -19.07 -23.52
N GLU A 187 -5.09 -19.81 -22.42
CA GLU A 187 -6.21 -20.37 -21.70
C GLU A 187 -6.95 -19.29 -20.87
N THR A 188 -8.28 -19.26 -20.97
CA THR A 188 -9.11 -18.25 -20.29
C THR A 188 -8.84 -18.19 -18.79
N GLU A 189 -8.69 -19.35 -18.14
CA GLU A 189 -8.45 -19.40 -16.70
C GLU A 189 -7.04 -18.93 -16.33
N GLU A 190 -6.05 -19.06 -17.22
CA GLU A 190 -4.70 -18.49 -17.02
C GLU A 190 -4.75 -16.97 -17.12
N ILE A 191 -5.46 -16.42 -18.12
CA ILE A 191 -5.67 -14.97 -18.27
C ILE A 191 -6.37 -14.41 -17.04
N LYS A 192 -7.48 -15.02 -16.61
CA LYS A 192 -8.21 -14.57 -15.40
C LYS A 192 -7.33 -14.66 -14.15
N HIS A 193 -6.52 -15.71 -14.03
CA HIS A 193 -5.60 -15.84 -12.91
C HIS A 193 -4.57 -14.71 -12.91
N PHE A 194 -3.99 -14.39 -14.08
CA PHE A 194 -3.05 -13.29 -14.24
C PHE A 194 -3.71 -11.94 -13.90
N LEU A 195 -4.87 -11.62 -14.49
CA LEU A 195 -5.63 -10.39 -14.23
C LEU A 195 -5.96 -10.21 -12.74
N THR A 196 -6.44 -11.28 -12.10
CA THR A 196 -6.75 -11.25 -10.67
C THR A 196 -5.48 -11.05 -9.84
N THR A 197 -4.35 -11.62 -10.27
CA THR A 197 -3.06 -11.53 -9.56
C THR A 197 -2.50 -10.12 -9.64
N ILE A 198 -2.49 -9.52 -10.84
CA ILE A 198 -2.03 -8.14 -11.00
C ILE A 198 -2.95 -7.17 -10.27
N SER A 199 -4.27 -7.38 -10.28
CA SER A 199 -5.24 -6.57 -9.51
C SER A 199 -4.98 -6.65 -8.01
N PHE A 200 -4.64 -7.83 -7.49
CA PHE A 200 -4.25 -8.02 -6.09
C PHE A 200 -2.95 -7.26 -5.76
N LEU A 201 -1.93 -7.40 -6.61
CA LEU A 201 -0.64 -6.72 -6.41
C LEU A 201 -0.78 -5.20 -6.48
N LEU A 202 -1.55 -4.66 -7.43
CA LEU A 202 -1.82 -3.23 -7.57
C LEU A 202 -2.64 -2.69 -6.39
N THR A 203 -3.60 -3.48 -5.88
CA THR A 203 -4.33 -3.14 -4.65
C THR A 203 -3.37 -3.01 -3.47
N MET A 204 -2.51 -4.00 -3.26
CA MET A 204 -1.53 -3.98 -2.17
C MET A 204 -0.52 -2.86 -2.31
N TRP A 205 -0.04 -2.62 -3.52
CA TRP A 205 0.89 -1.54 -3.83
C TRP A 205 0.31 -0.17 -3.49
N ASN A 206 -0.93 0.11 -3.89
CA ASN A 206 -1.58 1.39 -3.59
C ASN A 206 -1.80 1.57 -2.07
N VAL A 207 -2.18 0.52 -1.34
CA VAL A 207 -2.27 0.58 0.13
C VAL A 207 -0.91 0.94 0.74
N GLU A 208 0.18 0.35 0.26
CA GLU A 208 1.53 0.67 0.74
C GLU A 208 1.92 2.12 0.39
N LYS A 209 1.59 2.62 -0.80
CA LYS A 209 1.84 4.03 -1.17
C LYS A 209 1.12 5.02 -0.23
N ILE A 210 -0.12 4.72 0.18
CA ILE A 210 -0.83 5.50 1.20
C ILE A 210 -0.06 5.49 2.52
N VAL A 211 0.35 4.31 2.98
CA VAL A 211 1.10 4.15 4.23
C VAL A 211 2.41 4.94 4.19
N CYS A 212 3.17 4.86 3.10
CA CYS A 212 4.42 5.58 2.89
C CYS A 212 4.24 7.11 2.90
N ALA A 213 3.18 7.62 2.28
CA ALA A 213 2.86 9.05 2.28
C ALA A 213 2.51 9.54 3.71
N LEU A 214 1.84 8.72 4.50
CA LEU A 214 1.44 9.03 5.88
C LEU A 214 2.51 8.68 6.92
N ASN A 215 3.66 8.12 6.50
CA ASN A 215 4.68 7.53 7.36
C ASN A 215 5.43 8.56 8.21
N LYS A 216 4.79 9.00 9.30
CA LYS A 216 5.38 9.87 10.31
C LYS A 216 4.72 9.68 11.68
N PRO A 217 5.47 9.39 12.76
CA PRO A 217 4.91 9.10 14.08
C PRO A 217 3.95 10.17 14.62
N GLU A 218 4.24 11.44 14.36
CA GLU A 218 3.45 12.57 14.86
C GLU A 218 2.05 12.65 14.23
N ILE A 219 1.82 11.96 13.11
CA ILE A 219 0.55 11.96 12.38
C ILE A 219 -0.43 10.91 12.96
N PHE A 220 0.02 9.96 13.77
CA PHE A 220 -0.83 8.87 14.26
C PHE A 220 -2.09 9.30 14.99
N PRO A 221 -2.09 10.32 15.86
CA PRO A 221 -3.32 10.77 16.50
C PRO A 221 -4.37 11.25 15.48
N ILE A 222 -3.92 11.73 14.32
CA ILE A 222 -4.77 12.19 13.22
C ILE A 222 -5.29 10.98 12.44
N VAL A 223 -4.41 10.04 12.06
CA VAL A 223 -4.81 8.78 11.39
C VAL A 223 -5.79 8.00 12.25
N GLU A 224 -5.54 7.85 13.55
CA GLU A 224 -6.45 7.19 14.50
C GLU A 224 -7.83 7.86 14.57
N ASN A 225 -7.90 9.17 14.36
CA ASN A 225 -9.18 9.89 14.29
C ASN A 225 -9.93 9.53 13.01
N VAL A 226 -9.23 9.56 11.87
CA VAL A 226 -9.79 9.22 10.56
C VAL A 226 -10.27 7.76 10.53
N VAL A 227 -9.46 6.82 11.02
CA VAL A 227 -9.79 5.39 11.08
C VAL A 227 -11.05 5.15 11.90
N ARG A 228 -11.17 5.80 13.07
CA ARG A 228 -12.38 5.71 13.90
C ARG A 228 -13.62 6.27 13.21
N LYS A 229 -13.47 7.37 12.46
CA LYS A 229 -14.56 8.03 11.74
C LYS A 229 -15.03 7.21 10.54
N ARG A 230 -14.10 6.64 9.78
CA ARG A 230 -14.39 5.88 8.54
C ARG A 230 -14.86 4.46 8.85
N ASN A 231 -14.23 3.80 9.82
CA ASN A 231 -14.58 2.46 10.32
C ASN A 231 -14.76 1.41 9.20
N THR A 232 -13.79 1.32 8.29
CA THR A 232 -13.77 0.31 7.22
C THR A 232 -12.52 -0.58 7.34
N PRO A 233 -12.54 -1.80 6.78
CA PRO A 233 -11.36 -2.66 6.72
C PRO A 233 -10.15 -1.99 6.05
N ALA A 234 -10.37 -1.18 5.01
CA ALA A 234 -9.28 -0.45 4.35
C ALA A 234 -8.52 0.47 5.31
N TYR A 235 -9.24 1.27 6.11
CA TYR A 235 -8.61 2.14 7.09
C TYR A 235 -7.97 1.36 8.25
N ASP A 236 -8.56 0.24 8.65
CA ASP A 236 -7.95 -0.64 9.66
C ASP A 236 -6.61 -1.25 9.15
N LEU A 237 -6.51 -1.58 7.85
CA LEU A 237 -5.25 -2.02 7.23
C LEU A 237 -4.21 -0.90 7.18
N ILE A 238 -4.60 0.29 6.74
CA ILE A 238 -3.70 1.46 6.67
C ILE A 238 -3.12 1.77 8.06
N ASP A 239 -3.96 1.82 9.10
CA ASP A 239 -3.51 2.07 10.48
C ASP A 239 -2.55 0.99 10.98
N TYR A 240 -2.86 -0.29 10.73
CA TYR A 240 -2.00 -1.39 11.16
C TYR A 240 -0.65 -1.37 10.44
N PHE A 241 -0.65 -1.13 9.13
CA PHE A 241 0.56 -1.10 8.31
C PHE A 241 1.45 0.08 8.72
N LEU A 242 0.85 1.25 8.91
CA LEU A 242 1.56 2.45 9.37
C LEU A 242 2.25 2.24 10.72
N ARG A 243 1.62 1.52 11.66
CA ARG A 243 2.23 1.20 12.95
C ARG A 243 3.38 0.21 12.82
N LEU A 244 3.24 -0.80 11.95
CA LEU A 244 4.32 -1.74 11.69
C LEU A 244 5.52 -1.03 11.06
N GLU A 245 5.30 -0.06 10.19
CA GLU A 245 6.37 0.65 9.50
C GLU A 245 7.20 1.56 10.41
N THR A 246 6.60 2.03 11.50
CA THR A 246 7.20 3.04 12.39
C THR A 246 7.61 2.50 13.75
N THR A 247 7.10 1.33 14.14
CA THR A 247 7.47 0.75 15.43
C THR A 247 8.90 0.23 15.41
N HIS A 248 9.71 0.71 16.35
CA HIS A 248 11.07 0.22 16.55
C HIS A 248 11.09 -1.21 17.11
N ASP A 249 10.14 -1.52 17.99
CA ASP A 249 9.99 -2.82 18.62
C ASP A 249 8.53 -3.24 18.61
N LEU A 250 8.27 -4.41 18.05
CA LEU A 250 6.93 -4.97 18.01
C LEU A 250 6.59 -5.61 19.37
N GLY A 251 5.66 -4.97 20.10
CA GLY A 251 5.36 -5.29 21.49
C GLY A 251 3.93 -5.80 21.72
N GLU A 252 3.47 -5.66 22.96
CA GLU A 252 2.14 -6.14 23.36
C GLU A 252 1.02 -5.39 22.64
N ARG A 253 1.18 -4.07 22.45
CA ARG A 253 0.19 -3.21 21.79
C ARG A 253 -0.10 -3.69 20.37
N GLU A 254 0.94 -3.92 19.57
CA GLU A 254 0.81 -4.34 18.18
C GLU A 254 0.26 -5.76 18.07
N ARG A 255 0.66 -6.64 19.00
CA ARG A 255 0.12 -8.01 19.12
C ARG A 255 -1.37 -8.02 19.49
N ASP A 256 -1.80 -7.15 20.40
CA ASP A 256 -3.20 -7.03 20.79
C ASP A 256 -4.05 -6.37 19.70
N GLN A 257 -3.49 -5.40 18.99
CA GLN A 257 -4.12 -4.82 17.81
C GLN A 257 -4.31 -5.88 16.72
N LEU A 258 -3.28 -6.66 16.40
CA LEU A 258 -3.37 -7.78 15.46
C LEU A 258 -4.50 -8.75 15.87
N LYS A 259 -4.55 -9.13 17.14
CA LYS A 259 -5.60 -10.00 17.69
C LYS A 259 -7.00 -9.39 17.53
N SER A 260 -7.14 -8.09 17.79
CA SER A 260 -8.41 -7.36 17.62
C SER A 260 -8.84 -7.36 16.15
N LEU A 261 -7.92 -7.05 15.23
CA LEU A 261 -8.18 -7.01 13.80
C LEU A 261 -8.60 -8.38 13.24
N LEU A 262 -7.90 -9.45 13.63
CA LEU A 262 -8.25 -10.83 13.23
C LEU A 262 -9.60 -11.29 13.78
N ARG A 263 -10.07 -10.71 14.89
CA ARG A 263 -11.42 -10.96 15.43
C ARG A 263 -12.49 -10.15 14.69
N LYS A 264 -12.19 -8.88 14.40
CA LYS A 264 -13.07 -7.94 13.71
C LYS A 264 -13.34 -8.38 12.27
N HIS A 265 -12.31 -8.84 11.56
CA HIS A 265 -12.36 -9.16 10.13
C HIS A 265 -11.98 -10.63 9.89
N GLN A 266 -12.98 -11.46 9.56
CA GLN A 266 -12.82 -12.92 9.52
C GLN A 266 -12.69 -13.51 8.11
N TYR A 267 -12.75 -12.69 7.05
CA TYR A 267 -12.66 -13.15 5.66
C TYR A 267 -11.21 -13.32 5.21
N SER A 268 -11.02 -14.21 4.22
CA SER A 268 -9.74 -14.74 3.78
C SER A 268 -8.74 -13.65 3.35
N PHE A 269 -9.20 -12.67 2.56
CA PHE A 269 -8.39 -11.58 2.02
C PHE A 269 -7.72 -10.80 3.15
N PHE A 270 -8.50 -10.27 4.09
CA PHE A 270 -7.98 -9.44 5.17
C PHE A 270 -7.00 -10.20 6.06
N ARG A 271 -7.36 -11.44 6.45
CA ARG A 271 -6.48 -12.29 7.27
C ARG A 271 -5.17 -12.61 6.55
N LYS A 272 -5.21 -12.86 5.24
CA LYS A 272 -4.03 -13.14 4.43
C LYS A 272 -3.13 -11.91 4.31
N VAL A 273 -3.71 -10.75 4.01
CA VAL A 273 -2.98 -9.48 3.85
C VAL A 273 -2.27 -9.08 5.15
N ILE A 274 -2.98 -9.09 6.27
CA ILE A 274 -2.37 -8.83 7.59
C ILE A 274 -1.27 -9.85 7.88
N SER A 275 -1.52 -11.14 7.64
CA SER A 275 -0.51 -12.19 7.87
C SER A 275 0.77 -11.96 7.06
N ILE A 276 0.64 -11.59 5.78
CA ILE A 276 1.77 -11.27 4.91
C ILE A 276 2.56 -10.09 5.48
N ARG A 277 1.89 -8.98 5.82
CA ARG A 277 2.58 -7.78 6.32
C ARG A 277 3.28 -8.03 7.65
N THR A 278 2.62 -8.73 8.59
CA THR A 278 3.22 -9.07 9.88
C THR A 278 4.42 -10.00 9.71
N GLN A 279 4.33 -11.03 8.85
CA GLN A 279 5.46 -11.93 8.57
C GLN A 279 6.62 -11.20 7.89
N GLY A 280 6.32 -10.23 7.00
CA GLY A 280 7.30 -9.34 6.41
C GLY A 280 8.10 -8.58 7.47
N TYR A 281 7.41 -7.98 8.45
CA TYR A 281 8.06 -7.32 9.59
C TYR A 281 8.93 -8.30 10.39
N LEU A 282 8.43 -9.49 10.70
CA LEU A 282 9.19 -10.51 11.43
C LEU A 282 10.47 -10.91 10.67
N ASN A 283 10.45 -10.95 9.35
CA ASN A 283 11.63 -11.29 8.55
C ASN A 283 12.75 -10.24 8.69
N THR A 284 12.38 -8.96 8.80
CA THR A 284 13.30 -7.83 8.75
C THR A 284 13.57 -7.22 10.12
N HIS A 285 12.91 -7.68 11.17
CA HIS A 285 13.08 -7.15 12.54
C HIS A 285 13.35 -8.25 13.57
N ARG A 286 14.01 -7.87 14.66
CA ARG A 286 14.13 -8.73 15.84
C ARG A 286 12.95 -8.44 16.74
N VAL A 287 12.27 -9.49 17.19
CA VAL A 287 11.14 -9.40 18.12
C VAL A 287 11.43 -10.31 19.29
N VAL A 288 11.02 -9.92 20.49
CA VAL A 288 11.21 -10.75 21.68
C VAL A 288 10.40 -12.05 21.56
N GLU A 289 11.02 -13.17 21.92
CA GLU A 289 10.47 -14.52 21.69
C GLU A 289 9.02 -14.71 22.16
N PRO A 290 8.60 -14.23 23.36
CA PRO A 290 7.22 -14.40 23.81
C PRO A 290 6.20 -13.70 22.89
N ILE A 291 6.57 -12.54 22.33
CA ILE A 291 5.71 -11.78 21.43
C ILE A 291 5.69 -12.45 20.05
N GLU A 292 6.86 -12.84 19.51
CA GLU A 292 6.95 -13.55 18.22
C GLU A 292 6.15 -14.86 18.26
N GLN A 293 6.29 -15.65 19.32
CA GLN A 293 5.52 -16.88 19.51
C GLN A 293 4.00 -16.62 19.59
N SER A 294 3.59 -15.58 20.32
CA SER A 294 2.17 -15.19 20.40
C SER A 294 1.61 -14.79 19.03
N ILE A 295 2.38 -14.06 18.22
CA ILE A 295 1.97 -13.63 16.88
C ILE A 295 1.88 -14.80 15.93
N CYS A 296 2.88 -15.69 15.94
CA CYS A 296 2.85 -16.91 15.14
C CYS A 296 1.61 -17.75 15.46
N SER A 297 1.25 -17.86 16.74
CA SER A 297 0.02 -18.53 17.16
C SER A 297 -1.25 -17.84 16.64
N LEU A 298 -1.34 -16.50 16.72
CA LEU A 298 -2.48 -15.74 16.19
C LEU A 298 -2.65 -15.92 14.67
N LEU A 299 -1.54 -16.01 13.95
CA LEU A 299 -1.50 -16.18 12.50
C LEU A 299 -1.63 -17.64 12.05
N ASN A 300 -1.66 -18.61 12.98
CA ASN A 300 -1.61 -20.05 12.70
C ASN A 300 -0.40 -20.47 11.85
N ILE A 301 0.77 -19.90 12.13
CA ILE A 301 2.04 -20.25 11.49
C ILE A 301 3.01 -20.86 12.50
N ARG A 302 3.99 -21.62 12.00
CA ARG A 302 4.96 -22.30 12.87
C ARG A 302 5.94 -21.28 13.47
N TYR A 303 6.01 -21.21 14.79
CA TYR A 303 7.09 -20.49 15.47
C TYR A 303 8.41 -21.27 15.32
N ARG A 304 9.47 -20.58 14.89
CA ARG A 304 10.83 -21.12 14.78
C ARG A 304 11.75 -20.26 15.67
N PRO A 305 12.16 -20.74 16.86
CA PRO A 305 13.07 -20.01 17.73
C PRO A 305 14.36 -19.68 16.98
N ARG A 306 14.82 -18.43 17.04
CA ARG A 306 16.04 -17.97 16.35
C ARG A 306 17.33 -18.36 17.10
N LEU A 307 17.32 -19.52 17.76
CA LEU A 307 18.45 -20.09 18.47
C LEU A 307 19.46 -20.64 17.45
N LYS A 308 20.60 -19.94 17.30
CA LYS A 308 21.76 -20.20 16.39
C LYS A 308 21.77 -19.43 15.05
N ARG A 309 21.73 -18.10 15.10
CA ARG A 309 22.37 -17.24 14.08
C ARG A 309 23.43 -16.35 14.73
N LEU A 310 24.37 -17.00 15.41
CA LEU A 310 25.67 -16.43 15.79
C LEU A 310 26.71 -17.14 14.92
N ALA A 311 26.92 -16.59 13.73
CA ALA A 311 28.12 -16.65 12.91
C ALA A 311 27.97 -15.58 11.84
#